data_AF-A0A847X8S8-F1
#
_entry.id   AF-A0A847X8S8-F1
#
_cell.length_a   1.000
_cell.length_b   1.000
_cell.length_c   1.000
_cell.angle_alpha   90.00
_cell.angle_beta   90.00
_cell.angle_gamma   90.00
#
_symmetry.space_group_name_H-M   'P 1'
#
loop_
_entity.id
_entity.type
_entity.pdbx_description
1 polymer ?
#
loop_
_entity_poly.entity_id
_entity_poly.type
_entity_poly.pdbx_seq_one_letter_code
_entity_poly.pdbx_strand_id
1 'polypeptide(L)'
;SDKQIEVDDPVRPGDLYGVSKCFNEALCSYFAYHKGMECIAIRIGSYNAFTDEEENLNLETLSIFISPRDMLSLIEASIEVQMKEPFYILHGVSDNTYKHLSLHRTKELVDYQPEDNSFIIAGVSDI
;
A
#
# COMPACT_ATOMS: atom_id res chain seq x y z
N SER A 1 9.11 -16.21 -5.85
CA SER A 1 9.78 -15.94 -4.58
C SER A 1 8.68 -15.67 -3.58
N ASP A 2 8.60 -16.47 -2.52
CA ASP A 2 7.46 -16.45 -1.57
C ASP A 2 7.60 -15.34 -0.51
N LYS A 3 8.62 -14.48 -0.63
CA LYS A 3 8.83 -13.35 0.27
C LYS A 3 7.93 -12.17 -0.15
N GLN A 4 7.10 -11.69 0.78
CA GLN A 4 6.40 -10.41 0.64
C GLN A 4 7.41 -9.25 0.70
N ILE A 5 7.18 -8.21 -0.10
CA ILE A 5 8.00 -7.02 -0.10
C ILE A 5 7.69 -6.23 1.18
N GLU A 6 8.74 -5.93 1.94
CA GLU A 6 8.67 -5.07 3.11
C GLU A 6 8.92 -3.61 2.72
N VAL A 7 8.46 -2.65 3.53
CA VAL A 7 8.61 -1.22 3.22
C VAL A 7 10.07 -0.75 3.20
N ASP A 8 10.96 -1.46 3.89
CA ASP A 8 12.40 -1.21 3.99
C ASP A 8 13.24 -1.94 2.92
N ASP A 9 12.62 -2.81 2.11
CA ASP A 9 13.30 -3.42 0.97
C ASP A 9 13.73 -2.32 -0.04
N PRO A 10 14.90 -2.46 -0.70
CA PRO A 10 15.36 -1.47 -1.68
C PRO A 10 14.37 -1.23 -2.81
N VAL A 11 14.12 0.04 -3.15
CA VAL A 11 13.20 0.40 -4.23
C VAL A 11 13.68 -0.11 -5.60
N ARG A 12 12.74 -0.63 -6.39
CA ARG A 12 12.96 -1.15 -7.75
C ARG A 12 11.81 -0.71 -8.66
N PRO A 13 11.68 0.60 -8.96
CA PRO A 13 10.57 1.12 -9.74
C PRO A 13 10.59 0.53 -11.16
N GLY A 14 9.40 0.18 -11.69
CA GLY A 14 9.25 -0.39 -13.03
C GLY A 14 9.34 0.65 -14.16
N ASP A 15 9.11 1.93 -13.85
CA ASP A 15 9.10 3.03 -14.81
C ASP A 15 9.50 4.38 -14.17
N LEU A 16 9.52 5.44 -14.99
CA LEU A 16 9.85 6.80 -14.54
C LEU A 16 8.79 7.39 -13.59
N TYR A 17 7.55 6.93 -13.67
CA TYR A 17 6.51 7.32 -12.73
C TYR A 17 6.86 6.81 -11.33
N GLY A 18 7.23 5.54 -11.18
CA GLY A 18 7.72 4.95 -9.93
C GLY A 18 8.96 5.64 -9.40
N VAL A 19 9.91 6.03 -10.27
CA VAL A 19 11.08 6.83 -9.86
C VAL A 19 10.66 8.17 -9.25
N SER A 20 9.68 8.86 -9.85
CA SER A 20 9.17 10.12 -9.31
C SER A 20 8.52 9.96 -7.93
N LYS A 21 7.88 8.81 -7.67
CA LYS A 21 7.31 8.50 -6.36
C LYS A 21 8.39 8.22 -5.32
N CYS A 22 9.48 7.54 -5.69
CA CYS A 22 10.64 7.37 -4.80
C CYS A 22 11.26 8.72 -4.43
N PHE A 23 11.35 9.66 -5.37
CA PHE A 23 11.78 11.04 -5.09
C PHE A 23 10.85 11.71 -4.07
N ASN A 24 9.53 11.55 -4.20
CA ASN A 24 8.57 12.11 -3.26
C ASN A 24 8.69 11.49 -1.85
N GLU A 25 8.96 10.18 -1.73
CA GLU A 25 9.22 9.53 -0.44
C GLU A 25 10.45 10.18 0.25
N ALA A 26 11.53 10.39 -0.49
CA ALA A 26 12.72 11.08 0.03
C ALA A 26 12.43 12.54 0.40
N LEU A 27 11.61 13.24 -0.39
CA LEU A 27 11.20 14.61 -0.10
C LEU A 27 10.37 14.69 1.19
N CYS A 28 9.40 13.80 1.36
CA CYS A 28 8.61 13.69 2.58
C CYS A 28 9.49 13.44 3.81
N SER A 29 10.43 12.50 3.72
CA SER A 29 11.41 12.25 4.78
C SER A 29 12.23 13.50 5.12
N TYR A 30 12.71 14.24 4.11
CA TYR A 30 13.42 15.49 4.35
C TYR A 30 12.57 16.50 5.14
N PHE A 31 11.32 16.72 4.73
CA PHE A 31 10.43 17.66 5.43
C PHE A 31 10.09 17.20 6.85
N ALA A 32 9.88 15.90 7.06
CA ALA A 32 9.65 15.32 8.37
C ALA A 32 10.81 15.58 9.33
N TYR A 33 12.03 15.20 8.96
CA TYR A 33 13.18 15.29 9.87
C TYR A 33 13.83 16.68 9.93
N HIS A 34 13.67 17.53 8.91
CA HIS A 34 14.34 18.84 8.86
C HIS A 34 13.41 20.05 8.96
N LYS A 35 12.11 19.88 8.71
CA LYS A 35 11.13 20.97 8.75
C LYS A 35 10.01 20.76 9.77
N GLY A 36 10.01 19.63 10.47
CA GLY A 36 9.03 19.33 11.52
C GLY A 36 7.62 19.08 10.97
N MET A 37 7.50 18.69 9.71
CA MET A 37 6.21 18.36 9.08
C MET A 37 6.02 16.85 9.05
N GLU A 38 5.14 16.32 9.88
CA GLU A 38 4.79 14.90 9.87
C GLU A 38 4.32 14.46 8.47
N CYS A 39 4.87 13.35 7.98
CA CYS A 39 4.61 12.85 6.64
C CYS A 39 4.36 11.35 6.65
N ILE A 40 3.32 10.92 5.94
CA ILE A 40 3.06 9.50 5.68
C ILE A 40 3.05 9.30 4.16
N ALA A 41 3.95 8.44 3.66
CA ALA A 41 3.99 8.03 2.27
C ALA A 41 3.27 6.67 2.11
N ILE A 42 2.16 6.67 1.38
CA ILE A 42 1.39 5.46 1.11
C ILE A 42 1.73 4.96 -0.30
N ARG A 43 2.30 3.75 -0.38
CA ARG A 43 2.51 3.00 -1.62
C ARG A 43 1.21 2.28 -1.96
N ILE A 44 0.36 2.97 -2.71
CA ILE A 44 -0.96 2.49 -3.12
C ILE A 44 -0.79 1.40 -4.18
N GLY A 45 -1.44 0.26 -3.96
CA GLY A 45 -1.54 -0.82 -4.95
C GLY A 45 -2.56 -0.53 -6.06
N SER A 46 -3.23 -1.56 -6.56
CA SER A 46 -4.23 -1.43 -7.63
C SER A 46 -5.61 -1.06 -7.07
N TYR A 47 -5.96 0.23 -7.14
CA TYR A 47 -7.25 0.75 -6.66
C TYR A 47 -8.42 0.48 -7.62
N ASN A 48 -8.16 0.38 -8.93
CA ASN A 48 -9.18 0.29 -9.99
C ASN A 48 -9.27 -1.09 -10.65
N ALA A 49 -8.73 -2.14 -10.03
CA ALA A 49 -8.61 -3.47 -10.64
C ALA A 49 -9.93 -4.05 -11.20
N PHE A 50 -11.07 -3.71 -10.59
CA PHE A 50 -12.40 -4.23 -10.96
C PHE A 50 -13.26 -3.24 -11.75
N THR A 51 -12.76 -2.04 -12.05
CA THR A 51 -13.49 -1.02 -12.85
C THR A 51 -12.96 -0.88 -14.27
N ASP A 52 -11.69 -1.20 -14.48
CA ASP A 52 -11.14 -1.35 -15.82
C ASP A 52 -11.61 -2.69 -16.40
N GLU A 53 -11.80 -2.77 -17.73
CA GLU A 53 -12.34 -3.95 -18.43
C GLU A 53 -11.79 -5.26 -17.84
N GLU A 54 -12.68 -6.23 -17.56
CA GLU A 54 -12.40 -7.50 -16.84
C GLU A 54 -11.15 -8.26 -17.35
N GLU A 55 -10.72 -7.97 -18.58
CA GLU A 55 -9.50 -8.51 -19.22
C GLU A 55 -8.19 -8.23 -18.46
N ASN A 56 -8.15 -7.30 -17.49
CA ASN A 56 -6.93 -6.99 -16.71
C ASN A 56 -6.85 -7.67 -15.33
N LEU A 57 -7.82 -8.51 -14.97
CA LEU A 57 -7.81 -9.25 -13.71
C LEU A 57 -6.83 -10.44 -13.80
N ASN A 58 -5.59 -10.21 -13.38
CA ASN A 58 -4.57 -11.24 -13.23
C ASN A 58 -4.10 -11.34 -11.76
N LEU A 59 -3.35 -12.39 -11.44
CA LEU A 59 -2.88 -12.67 -10.07
C LEU A 59 -2.02 -11.55 -9.48
N GLU A 60 -1.23 -10.87 -10.31
CA GLU A 60 -0.40 -9.75 -9.88
C GLU A 60 -1.29 -8.59 -9.43
N THR A 61 -2.25 -8.18 -10.27
CA THR A 61 -3.22 -7.12 -9.96
C THR A 61 -4.04 -7.45 -8.71
N LEU A 62 -4.53 -8.70 -8.60
CA LEU A 62 -5.28 -9.15 -7.42
C LEU A 62 -4.42 -9.09 -6.15
N SER A 63 -3.12 -9.43 -6.24
CA SER A 63 -2.24 -9.48 -5.07
C SER A 63 -1.91 -8.11 -4.46
N ILE A 64 -2.07 -7.05 -5.25
CA ILE A 64 -1.84 -5.66 -4.81
C ILE A 64 -3.14 -4.84 -4.81
N PHE A 65 -4.30 -5.46 -4.95
CA PHE A 65 -5.57 -4.74 -4.95
C PHE A 65 -5.80 -3.99 -3.64
N ILE A 66 -6.43 -2.81 -3.72
CA ILE A 66 -7.03 -2.12 -2.58
C ILE A 66 -8.44 -1.66 -2.95
N SER A 67 -9.41 -1.96 -2.10
CA SER A 67 -10.78 -1.50 -2.31
C SER A 67 -10.97 -0.02 -1.94
N PRO A 68 -12.02 0.65 -2.46
CA PRO A 68 -12.39 1.98 -2.00
C PRO A 68 -12.63 2.10 -0.49
N ARG A 69 -13.22 1.08 0.14
CA ARG A 69 -13.47 1.04 1.59
C ARG A 69 -12.16 0.98 2.36
N ASP A 70 -11.29 0.07 1.95
CA ASP A 70 -10.00 -0.18 2.59
C ASP A 70 -9.04 1.01 2.39
N MET A 71 -9.10 1.70 1.25
CA MET A 71 -8.33 2.93 1.02
C MET A 71 -8.82 4.07 1.93
N LEU A 72 -10.13 4.23 2.09
CA LEU A 72 -10.69 5.24 2.99
C LEU A 72 -10.27 4.96 4.43
N SER A 73 -10.43 3.73 4.90
CA SER A 73 -10.01 3.32 6.25
C SER A 73 -8.52 3.56 6.49
N LEU A 74 -7.65 3.29 5.50
CA LEU A 74 -6.22 3.58 5.60
C LEU A 74 -5.92 5.09 5.72
N ILE A 75 -6.64 5.92 4.97
CA ILE A 75 -6.51 7.38 5.05
C ILE A 75 -6.95 7.87 6.43
N GLU A 76 -8.10 7.41 6.93
CA GLU A 76 -8.61 7.75 8.25
C GLU A 76 -7.62 7.37 9.35
N ALA A 77 -7.14 6.12 9.34
CA ALA A 77 -6.10 5.64 10.25
C ALA A 77 -4.81 6.48 10.18
N SER A 78 -4.40 6.90 8.99
CA SER A 78 -3.21 7.74 8.79
C SER A 78 -3.38 9.17 9.31
N ILE A 79 -4.61 9.69 9.38
CA ILE A 79 -4.92 11.01 9.93
C ILE A 79 -5.03 10.96 11.47
N GLU A 80 -5.60 9.89 12.00
CA GLU A 80 -5.88 9.75 13.44
C GLU A 80 -4.67 9.30 14.26
N VAL A 81 -3.68 8.66 13.61
CA VAL A 81 -2.51 8.12 14.30
C VAL A 81 -1.70 9.23 14.98
N GLN A 82 -1.34 8.99 16.24
CA GLN A 82 -0.28 9.74 16.89
C GLN A 82 1.08 9.15 16.49
N MET A 83 1.78 9.81 15.58
CA MET A 83 3.06 9.32 15.07
C MET A 83 4.14 9.35 16.16
N LYS A 84 4.88 8.24 16.28
CA LYS A 84 6.07 8.11 17.15
C LYS A 84 7.35 8.58 16.47
N GLU A 85 7.38 8.54 15.14
CA GLU A 85 8.45 9.06 14.29
C GLU A 85 7.82 9.99 13.26
N PRO A 86 8.49 11.05 12.80
CA PRO A 86 7.85 12.07 11.96
C PRO A 86 7.60 11.58 10.52
N PHE A 87 8.07 10.39 10.15
CA PHE A 87 7.92 9.84 8.79
C PHE A 87 7.60 8.34 8.79
N TYR A 88 6.54 7.97 8.09
CA TYR A 88 6.17 6.58 7.82
C TYR A 88 6.06 6.27 6.33
N ILE A 89 6.37 5.03 5.97
CA ILE A 89 6.04 4.43 4.67
C ILE A 89 5.07 3.28 4.94
N LEU A 90 3.95 3.27 4.24
CA LEU A 90 2.88 2.28 4.37
C LEU A 90 2.62 1.62 3.02
N HIS A 91 2.29 0.33 3.01
CA HIS A 91 1.65 -0.31 1.86
C HIS A 91 0.14 -0.18 1.97
N GLY A 92 -0.51 0.26 0.88
CA GLY A 92 -1.96 0.35 0.77
C GLY A 92 -2.49 -0.78 -0.11
N VAL A 93 -2.84 -1.91 0.51
CA VAL A 93 -3.49 -3.08 -0.10
C VAL A 93 -4.56 -3.63 0.84
N SER A 94 -5.61 -4.22 0.28
CA SER A 94 -6.65 -4.96 1.00
C SER A 94 -6.09 -6.28 1.60
N ASP A 95 -6.90 -7.02 2.37
CA ASP A 95 -6.49 -8.31 2.96
C ASP A 95 -6.55 -9.46 1.94
N ASN A 96 -5.95 -9.25 0.76
CA ASN A 96 -5.94 -10.21 -0.33
C ASN A 96 -5.30 -11.54 0.10
N THR A 97 -5.82 -12.67 -0.37
CA THR A 97 -5.35 -14.02 0.01
C THR A 97 -3.84 -14.15 -0.21
N TYR A 98 -3.38 -13.80 -1.41
CA TYR A 98 -1.97 -13.63 -1.71
C TYR A 98 -1.67 -12.15 -1.78
N LYS A 99 -0.71 -11.68 -0.97
CA LYS A 99 -0.25 -10.28 -1.01
C LYS A 99 1.20 -10.24 -1.41
N HIS A 100 1.51 -9.45 -2.44
CA HIS A 100 2.90 -9.19 -2.80
C HIS A 100 3.54 -8.16 -1.86
N LEU A 101 2.74 -7.23 -1.34
CA LEU A 101 3.16 -6.19 -0.41
C LEU A 101 2.77 -6.60 1.02
N SER A 102 3.75 -6.60 1.94
CA SER A 102 3.50 -6.89 3.36
C SER A 102 2.71 -5.77 4.01
N LEU A 103 1.68 -6.14 4.79
CA LEU A 103 0.90 -5.21 5.61
C LEU A 103 1.44 -5.09 7.04
N HIS A 104 2.53 -5.78 7.40
CA HIS A 104 3.05 -5.82 8.77
C HIS A 104 3.27 -4.42 9.34
N ARG A 105 4.04 -3.57 8.64
CA ARG A 105 4.31 -2.20 9.10
C ARG A 105 3.09 -1.30 9.04
N THR A 106 2.21 -1.46 8.04
CA THR A 106 0.97 -0.68 7.97
C THR A 106 0.08 -0.95 9.19
N LYS A 107 -0.08 -2.24 9.56
CA LYS A 107 -0.81 -2.67 10.76
C LYS A 107 -0.16 -2.13 12.04
N GLU A 108 1.16 -2.27 12.16
CA GLU A 108 1.90 -1.85 13.35
C GLU A 108 1.85 -0.33 13.59
N LEU A 109 1.98 0.46 12.53
CA LEU A 109 2.17 1.90 12.64
C LEU A 109 0.85 2.67 12.79
N VAL A 110 -0.21 2.23 12.11
CA VAL A 110 -1.48 2.98 12.06
C VAL A 110 -2.72 2.14 12.42
N ASP A 111 -2.55 0.91 12.93
CA ASP A 111 -3.65 0.00 13.29
C ASP A 111 -4.64 -0.26 12.13
N TYR A 112 -4.10 -0.36 10.91
CA TYR A 112 -4.91 -0.59 9.73
C TYR A 112 -5.47 -2.01 9.65
N GLN A 113 -6.79 -2.17 9.57
CA GLN A 113 -7.46 -3.47 9.53
C GLN A 113 -8.31 -3.59 8.24
N PRO A 114 -7.70 -3.93 7.09
CA PRO A 114 -8.45 -4.07 5.84
C PRO A 114 -9.43 -5.23 5.90
N GLU A 115 -10.58 -5.08 5.26
CA GLU A 115 -11.68 -6.05 5.30
C GLU A 115 -11.88 -6.80 3.99
N ASP A 116 -11.59 -6.14 2.86
CA ASP A 116 -11.89 -6.72 1.55
C ASP A 116 -10.78 -7.67 1.08
N ASN A 117 -11.12 -8.58 0.17
CA ASN A 117 -10.17 -9.53 -0.42
C ASN A 117 -10.48 -9.75 -1.90
N SER A 118 -9.54 -9.37 -2.76
CA SER A 118 -9.69 -9.42 -4.21
C SER A 118 -9.92 -10.83 -4.77
N PHE A 119 -9.33 -11.87 -4.18
CA PHE A 119 -9.48 -13.26 -4.65
C PHE A 119 -10.90 -13.77 -4.42
N ILE A 120 -11.50 -13.39 -3.29
CA ILE A 120 -12.90 -13.70 -2.98
C ILE A 120 -13.82 -12.93 -3.92
N ILE A 121 -13.58 -11.63 -4.12
CA ILE A 121 -14.37 -10.78 -5.02
C ILE A 121 -14.32 -11.30 -6.46
N ALA A 122 -13.14 -11.73 -6.93
CA ALA A 122 -12.94 -12.29 -8.27
C ALA A 122 -13.43 -13.74 -8.42
N GLY A 123 -13.89 -14.39 -7.34
CA GLY A 123 -14.30 -15.80 -7.36
C GLY A 123 -13.15 -16.79 -7.58
N VAL A 124 -11.91 -16.36 -7.36
CA VAL A 124 -10.72 -17.21 -7.49
C VAL A 124 -10.62 -18.10 -6.25
N SER A 125 -11.08 -19.33 -6.40
CA SER A 125 -11.01 -20.37 -5.36
C SER A 125 -9.73 -21.18 -5.55
N ASP A 126 -8.78 -21.02 -4.63
CA ASP A 126 -7.56 -21.83 -4.44
C ASP A 126 -6.55 -21.87 -5.60
N ILE A 127 -5.37 -21.29 -5.35
CA ILE A 127 -4.09 -21.64 -6.01
C ILE A 127 -3.25 -22.35 -4.97
#